data_AF-T0MF77-F1
#
_entry.id   AF-T0MF77-F1
#
_cell.length_a   1.000
_cell.length_b   1.000
_cell.length_c   1.000
_cell.angle_alpha   90.00
_cell.angle_beta   90.00
_cell.angle_gamma   90.00
#
_symmetry.space_group_name_H-M   'P 1'
#
loop_
_entity.id
_entity.type
_entity.pdbx_description
1 polymer ?
#
loop_
_entity_poly.entity_id
_entity_poly.type
_entity_poly.pdbx_seq_one_letter_code
_entity_poly.pdbx_strand_id
1 'polypeptide(L)'
;MYIDIACNITDKLFKPEKIDNIIKKCLTDNVIPIFVGLDYKSSLEALNYAEKFNTYSYVGIHPLHSQNSGNIEEILLQENNHIIAIGECGLDYYRLQDSHRDFMEILSDYQIKGVVHSFTGTIEESLELIKKGFYIGINGCSLKNELGIEIVKNLPIERILIETDSPYCKIRKSYAAYQFCDTFNLSKKIKINYPSNVLQIAECISKIKNINIDELSLLLEKNSRSFFVMYETSYDRKNEKYAGVTYPLPPKTLNKTEIEDKRLFYKKLFGKNLIVTFFNKGERKLLKKL
;
A
#
# COMPACT_ATOMS: atom_id res chain seq x y z
N MET A 1 6.76 13.18 -8.69
CA MET A 1 7.14 12.61 -7.37
C MET A 1 6.63 11.18 -7.34
N TYR A 2 7.16 10.30 -6.50
CA TYR A 2 6.64 8.93 -6.36
C TYR A 2 6.03 8.73 -4.97
N ILE A 3 4.94 7.98 -4.90
CA ILE A 3 4.29 7.61 -3.63
C ILE A 3 4.38 6.10 -3.53
N ASP A 4 5.17 5.62 -2.57
CA ASP A 4 5.26 4.20 -2.23
C ASP A 4 4.10 3.88 -1.28
N ILE A 5 3.05 3.24 -1.81
CA ILE A 5 1.81 3.10 -1.06
C ILE A 5 1.89 2.09 0.10
N ALA A 6 2.94 1.28 0.18
CA ALA A 6 3.12 0.29 1.25
C ALA A 6 4.60 0.09 1.62
N CYS A 7 5.00 0.64 2.77
CA CYS A 7 6.28 0.43 3.42
C CYS A 7 6.09 -0.11 4.85
N ASN A 8 6.55 -1.33 5.10
CA ASN A 8 6.53 -1.98 6.42
C ASN A 8 7.66 -1.44 7.30
N ILE A 9 7.61 -0.15 7.63
CA ILE A 9 8.69 0.57 8.31
C ILE A 9 9.01 0.00 9.70
N THR A 10 8.01 -0.62 10.35
CA THR A 10 8.10 -1.23 11.68
C THR A 10 8.61 -2.67 11.63
N ASP A 11 8.94 -3.20 10.45
CA ASP A 11 9.49 -4.55 10.32
C ASP A 11 10.89 -4.62 10.94
N LYS A 12 11.14 -5.69 11.69
CA LYS A 12 12.42 -5.95 12.38
C LYS A 12 13.67 -5.95 11.47
N LEU A 13 13.50 -6.13 10.16
CA LEU A 13 14.61 -6.04 9.20
C LEU A 13 15.11 -4.60 9.04
N PHE A 14 14.25 -3.59 9.29
CA PHE A 14 14.67 -2.22 9.43
C PHE A 14 15.08 -1.94 10.87
N LYS A 15 16.40 -1.84 11.08
CA LYS A 15 16.91 -1.49 12.40
C LYS A 15 16.53 -0.05 12.75
N PRO A 16 16.03 0.25 13.96
CA PRO A 16 15.58 1.59 14.34
C PRO A 16 16.62 2.70 14.08
N GLU A 17 17.90 2.43 14.32
CA GLU A 17 19.00 3.38 14.10
C GLU A 17 19.27 3.69 12.61
N LYS A 18 18.63 2.96 11.69
CA LYS A 18 18.72 3.17 10.24
C LYS A 18 17.51 3.88 9.65
N ILE A 19 16.39 3.97 10.38
CA ILE A 19 15.13 4.51 9.85
C ILE A 19 15.31 5.95 9.36
N ASP A 20 15.98 6.82 10.13
CA ASP A 20 16.21 8.21 9.71
C ASP A 20 16.95 8.28 8.36
N ASN A 21 17.94 7.40 8.12
CA ASN A 21 18.68 7.36 6.86
C ASN A 21 17.82 6.80 5.70
N ILE A 22 16.94 5.84 5.98
CA ILE A 22 16.00 5.29 4.99
C ILE A 22 15.06 6.41 4.52
N ILE A 23 14.52 7.20 5.45
CA ILE A 23 13.61 8.30 5.12
C ILE A 23 14.34 9.45 4.41
N LYS A 24 15.55 9.82 4.86
CA LYS A 24 16.40 10.80 4.14
C LYS A 24 16.66 10.41 2.68
N LYS A 25 16.85 9.11 2.41
CA LYS A 25 17.00 8.62 1.03
C LYS A 25 15.71 8.80 0.23
N CYS A 26 14.56 8.46 0.81
CA CYS A 26 13.26 8.68 0.14
C CYS A 26 13.05 10.15 -0.21
N LEU A 27 13.35 11.05 0.73
CA LEU A 27 13.25 12.50 0.51
C LEU A 27 14.16 12.96 -0.64
N THR A 28 15.42 12.48 -0.66
CA THR A 28 16.37 12.81 -1.73
C THR A 28 15.90 12.30 -3.09
N ASP A 29 15.23 11.15 -3.14
CA ASP A 29 14.72 10.54 -4.37
C ASP A 29 13.31 11.02 -4.76
N ASN A 30 12.75 12.00 -4.05
CA ASN A 30 11.38 12.47 -4.22
C ASN A 30 10.33 11.34 -4.11
N VAL A 31 10.49 10.49 -3.10
CA VAL A 31 9.56 9.42 -2.72
C VAL A 31 8.86 9.79 -1.43
N ILE A 32 7.53 9.63 -1.36
CA ILE A 32 6.75 9.65 -0.11
C ILE A 32 6.39 8.20 0.25
N PRO A 33 6.93 7.63 1.33
CA PRO A 33 6.52 6.31 1.81
C PRO A 33 5.28 6.41 2.70
N ILE A 34 4.29 5.56 2.45
CA ILE A 34 3.13 5.36 3.33
C ILE A 34 3.43 4.16 4.23
N PHE A 35 3.30 4.34 5.53
CA PHE A 35 3.65 3.31 6.52
C PHE A 35 2.47 2.37 6.83
N VAL A 36 2.76 1.08 6.82
CA VAL A 36 1.79 0.00 6.99
C VAL A 36 1.57 -0.31 8.47
N GLY A 37 0.31 -0.30 8.90
CA GLY A 37 -0.15 -0.91 10.16
C GLY A 37 -0.77 -2.28 9.92
N LEU A 38 -0.30 -3.31 10.65
CA LEU A 38 -0.75 -4.71 10.50
C LEU A 38 -1.52 -5.23 11.74
N ASP A 39 -1.35 -4.59 12.88
CA ASP A 39 -2.03 -4.84 14.14
C ASP A 39 -1.99 -3.57 15.00
N TYR A 40 -2.54 -3.62 16.22
CA TYR A 40 -2.54 -2.47 17.12
C TYR A 40 -1.14 -1.88 17.37
N LYS A 41 -0.14 -2.74 17.64
CA LYS A 41 1.21 -2.29 18.01
C LYS A 41 1.92 -1.65 16.82
N SER A 42 1.94 -2.33 15.68
CA SER A 42 2.56 -1.84 14.45
C SER A 42 1.85 -0.61 13.91
N SER A 43 0.51 -0.53 14.02
CA SER A 43 -0.24 0.65 13.62
C SER A 43 0.12 1.88 14.44
N LEU A 44 0.26 1.74 15.77
CA LEU A 44 0.69 2.83 16.63
C LEU A 44 2.13 3.28 16.32
N GLU A 45 3.03 2.32 16.10
CA GLU A 45 4.42 2.61 15.75
C GLU A 45 4.56 3.27 14.36
N ALA A 46 3.82 2.77 13.36
CA ALA A 46 3.74 3.36 12.02
C ALA A 46 3.20 4.79 12.07
N LEU A 47 2.16 5.05 12.88
CA LEU A 47 1.63 6.39 13.10
C LEU A 47 2.68 7.33 13.71
N ASN A 48 3.39 6.89 14.76
CA ASN A 48 4.45 7.69 15.38
C ASN A 48 5.57 8.06 14.39
N TYR A 49 5.94 7.13 13.49
CA TYR A 49 6.90 7.44 12.42
C TYR A 49 6.30 8.40 11.39
N ALA A 50 5.03 8.23 11.02
CA ALA A 50 4.35 9.13 10.09
C ALA A 50 4.34 10.57 10.62
N GLU A 51 4.03 10.77 11.90
CA GLU A 51 4.10 12.08 12.57
C GLU A 51 5.54 12.63 12.62
N LYS A 52 6.50 11.80 13.03
CA LYS A 52 7.92 12.20 13.14
C LYS A 52 8.45 12.79 11.84
N PHE A 53 8.19 12.11 10.72
CA PHE A 53 8.71 12.46 9.40
C PHE A 53 7.75 13.29 8.55
N ASN A 54 6.57 13.60 9.09
CA ASN A 54 5.48 14.24 8.37
C ASN A 54 5.09 13.51 7.08
N THR A 55 4.87 12.19 7.15
CA THR A 55 4.34 11.37 6.04
C THR A 55 3.01 10.75 6.45
N TYR A 56 2.55 9.70 5.78
CA TYR A 56 1.26 9.06 6.05
C TYR A 56 1.40 7.63 6.53
N SER A 57 0.35 7.13 7.17
CA SER A 57 0.17 5.73 7.52
C SER A 57 -1.26 5.27 7.24
N TYR A 58 -1.44 3.97 7.26
CA TYR A 58 -2.76 3.36 7.37
C TYR A 58 -2.81 2.40 8.55
N VAL A 59 -4.02 2.19 9.06
CA VAL A 59 -4.26 1.46 10.32
C VAL A 59 -5.23 0.32 10.06
N GLY A 60 -4.88 -0.88 10.51
CA GLY A 60 -5.65 -2.07 10.21
C GLY A 60 -5.16 -3.31 10.92
N ILE A 61 -5.83 -4.41 10.61
CA ILE A 61 -5.56 -5.74 11.16
C ILE A 61 -5.35 -6.68 9.98
N HIS A 62 -4.10 -7.05 9.76
CA HIS A 62 -3.72 -7.99 8.73
C HIS A 62 -4.38 -9.35 9.02
N PRO A 63 -4.84 -10.11 8.00
CA PRO A 63 -5.52 -11.39 8.22
C PRO A 63 -4.73 -12.38 9.10
N LEU A 64 -3.40 -12.42 8.94
CA LEU A 64 -2.48 -13.24 9.75
C LEU A 64 -2.37 -12.79 11.22
N HIS A 65 -2.74 -11.55 11.52
CA HIS A 65 -2.68 -10.95 12.86
C HIS A 65 -4.07 -10.83 13.49
N SER A 66 -5.09 -11.43 12.88
CA SER A 66 -6.50 -11.36 13.32
C SER A 66 -6.74 -11.85 14.75
N GLN A 67 -5.87 -12.70 15.30
CA GLN A 67 -5.93 -13.13 16.70
C GLN A 67 -5.35 -12.11 17.70
N ASN A 68 -4.57 -11.15 17.21
CA ASN A 68 -3.88 -10.10 17.98
C ASN A 68 -4.32 -8.70 17.54
N SER A 69 -5.63 -8.52 17.28
CA SER A 69 -6.18 -7.26 16.78
C SER A 69 -5.92 -6.06 17.71
N GLY A 70 -5.78 -6.30 19.02
CA GLY A 70 -5.77 -5.24 20.03
C GLY A 70 -7.02 -4.37 19.96
N ASN A 71 -6.91 -3.12 20.41
CA ASN A 71 -7.99 -2.12 20.33
C ASN A 71 -7.71 -1.13 19.18
N ILE A 72 -7.74 -1.63 17.93
CA ILE A 72 -7.42 -0.82 16.75
C ILE A 72 -8.35 0.40 16.62
N GLU A 73 -9.59 0.26 17.12
CA GLU A 73 -10.60 1.31 17.16
C GLU A 73 -10.10 2.55 17.92
N GLU A 74 -9.28 2.38 18.96
CA GLU A 74 -8.67 3.49 19.71
C GLU A 74 -7.80 4.38 18.83
N ILE A 75 -7.01 3.77 17.93
CA ILE A 75 -6.14 4.52 17.01
C ILE A 75 -6.99 5.23 15.96
N LEU A 76 -8.00 4.55 15.42
CA LEU A 76 -8.90 5.11 14.40
C LEU A 76 -9.73 6.28 14.94
N LEU A 77 -10.03 6.30 16.23
CA LEU A 77 -10.79 7.36 16.90
C LEU A 77 -9.98 8.63 17.20
N GLN A 78 -8.65 8.60 17.09
CA GLN A 78 -7.79 9.76 17.42
C GLN A 78 -7.89 10.91 16.40
N GLU A 79 -8.75 10.81 15.38
CA GLU A 79 -8.91 11.80 14.29
C GLU A 79 -7.55 12.33 13.78
N ASN A 80 -6.62 11.40 13.55
CA ASN A 80 -5.27 11.76 13.15
C ASN A 80 -5.16 11.90 11.63
N ASN A 81 -4.70 13.07 11.23
CA ASN A 81 -4.47 13.49 9.86
C ASN A 81 -3.46 12.61 9.11
N HIS A 82 -2.50 12.00 9.81
CA HIS A 82 -1.54 11.06 9.21
C HIS A 82 -2.18 9.70 8.85
N ILE A 83 -3.39 9.37 9.33
CA ILE A 83 -4.11 8.12 9.02
C ILE A 83 -5.03 8.32 7.81
N ILE A 84 -4.54 7.96 6.63
CA ILE A 84 -5.21 8.23 5.34
C ILE A 84 -6.06 7.08 4.80
N ALA A 85 -5.88 5.88 5.33
CA ALA A 85 -6.59 4.69 4.88
C ALA A 85 -6.75 3.68 6.01
N ILE A 86 -7.64 2.71 5.78
CA ILE A 86 -7.86 1.57 6.65
C ILE A 86 -7.31 0.33 5.95
N GLY A 87 -6.48 -0.41 6.65
CA GLY A 87 -5.74 -1.54 6.12
C GLY A 87 -4.41 -1.68 6.86
N GLU A 88 -3.58 -2.68 6.62
CA GLU A 88 -3.82 -3.75 5.66
C GLU A 88 -4.89 -4.69 6.22
N CYS A 89 -5.96 -4.87 5.45
CA CYS A 89 -7.08 -5.73 5.80
C CYS A 89 -7.46 -6.56 4.58
N GLY A 90 -8.44 -7.44 4.70
CA GLY A 90 -8.88 -8.26 3.58
C GLY A 90 -8.79 -9.73 3.91
N LEU A 91 -8.45 -10.52 2.90
CA LEU A 91 -8.56 -11.96 2.98
C LEU A 91 -7.26 -12.59 2.49
N ASP A 92 -6.49 -13.10 3.44
CA ASP A 92 -5.36 -13.96 3.14
C ASP A 92 -5.84 -15.41 3.03
N TYR A 93 -6.63 -15.68 1.99
CA TYR A 93 -7.00 -17.03 1.59
C TYR A 93 -5.86 -17.66 0.82
N TYR A 94 -4.80 -17.96 1.54
CA TYR A 94 -3.73 -18.74 1.01
C TYR A 94 -4.25 -20.17 0.68
N ARG A 95 -4.66 -20.38 -0.58
CA ARG A 95 -5.24 -21.59 -1.23
C ARG A 95 -6.76 -21.81 -1.15
N LEU A 96 -7.56 -20.90 -1.68
CA LEU A 96 -8.80 -21.30 -2.36
C LEU A 96 -8.82 -20.63 -3.74
N GLN A 97 -9.25 -21.34 -4.77
CA GLN A 97 -9.59 -20.75 -6.08
C GLN A 97 -10.68 -19.67 -5.94
N ASP A 98 -11.27 -19.54 -4.76
CA ASP A 98 -12.35 -18.64 -4.42
C ASP A 98 -11.90 -17.39 -3.63
N SER A 99 -10.61 -17.10 -3.42
CA SER A 99 -10.22 -15.91 -2.62
C SER A 99 -10.74 -14.60 -3.20
N HIS A 100 -10.58 -14.45 -4.51
CA HIS A 100 -11.14 -13.36 -5.28
C HIS A 100 -12.68 -13.43 -5.26
N ARG A 101 -13.27 -14.60 -5.41
CA ARG A 101 -14.73 -14.78 -5.40
C ARG A 101 -15.36 -14.40 -4.06
N ASP A 102 -14.87 -14.95 -2.96
CA ASP A 102 -15.30 -14.67 -1.58
C ASP A 102 -15.11 -13.20 -1.27
N PHE A 103 -14.01 -12.59 -1.72
CA PHE A 103 -13.82 -11.15 -1.59
C PHE A 103 -14.89 -10.36 -2.36
N MET A 104 -15.13 -10.72 -3.62
CA MET A 104 -16.13 -10.05 -4.46
C MET A 104 -17.55 -10.25 -3.94
N GLU A 105 -17.83 -11.37 -3.28
CA GLU A 105 -19.08 -11.67 -2.58
C GLU A 105 -19.23 -10.82 -1.31
N ILE A 106 -18.21 -10.80 -0.44
CA ILE A 106 -18.21 -9.94 0.77
C ILE A 106 -18.39 -8.48 0.38
N LEU A 107 -17.71 -8.03 -0.68
CA LEU A 107 -17.83 -6.68 -1.19
C LEU A 107 -19.12 -6.41 -1.95
N SER A 108 -19.90 -7.43 -2.35
CA SER A 108 -21.12 -7.21 -3.13
C SER A 108 -22.15 -6.36 -2.39
N ASP A 109 -22.14 -6.43 -1.06
CA ASP A 109 -23.02 -5.67 -0.17
C ASP A 109 -22.50 -4.23 0.12
N TYR A 110 -21.29 -3.89 -0.32
CA TYR A 110 -20.65 -2.61 0.03
C TYR A 110 -20.10 -1.88 -1.20
N GLN A 111 -20.44 -0.59 -1.33
CA GLN A 111 -19.77 0.29 -2.29
C GLN A 111 -18.46 0.81 -1.70
N ILE A 112 -17.39 0.03 -1.87
CA ILE A 112 -16.06 0.36 -1.35
C ILE A 112 -15.13 0.76 -2.50
N LYS A 113 -14.38 1.84 -2.29
CA LYS A 113 -13.18 2.15 -3.09
C LYS A 113 -11.97 1.63 -2.33
N GLY A 114 -11.13 0.88 -3.01
CA GLY A 114 -9.90 0.37 -2.42
C GLY A 114 -8.81 0.13 -3.43
N VAL A 115 -7.64 -0.23 -2.92
CA VAL A 115 -6.56 -0.81 -3.72
C VAL A 115 -6.36 -2.24 -3.28
N VAL A 116 -6.20 -3.12 -4.25
CA VAL A 116 -5.63 -4.44 -4.00
C VAL A 116 -4.13 -4.33 -4.07
N HIS A 117 -3.49 -4.24 -2.90
CA HIS A 117 -2.05 -4.06 -2.79
C HIS A 117 -1.31 -5.37 -3.17
N SER A 118 -0.05 -5.23 -3.60
CA SER A 118 0.85 -6.33 -3.96
C SER A 118 0.22 -7.38 -4.89
N PHE A 119 -0.53 -6.95 -5.91
CA PHE A 119 -1.33 -7.83 -6.74
C PHE A 119 -0.47 -8.86 -7.49
N THR A 120 -0.84 -10.13 -7.38
CA THR A 120 -0.17 -11.27 -8.04
C THR A 120 -1.16 -12.27 -8.65
N GLY A 121 -2.41 -11.83 -8.86
CA GLY A 121 -3.48 -12.63 -9.45
C GLY A 121 -3.39 -12.73 -10.98
N THR A 122 -4.54 -12.91 -11.61
CA THR A 122 -4.73 -13.06 -13.07
C THR A 122 -5.22 -11.77 -13.72
N ILE A 123 -5.19 -11.73 -15.06
CA ILE A 123 -5.71 -10.60 -15.83
C ILE A 123 -7.22 -10.47 -15.59
N GLU A 124 -7.94 -11.58 -15.60
CA GLU A 124 -9.40 -11.63 -15.39
C GLU A 124 -9.80 -11.06 -14.04
N GLU A 125 -9.13 -11.50 -12.96
CA GLU A 125 -9.34 -10.98 -11.60
C GLU A 125 -9.07 -9.47 -11.54
N SER A 126 -7.98 -9.01 -12.15
CA SER A 126 -7.61 -7.60 -12.16
C SER A 126 -8.66 -6.72 -12.87
N LEU A 127 -9.23 -7.20 -13.98
CA LEU A 127 -10.27 -6.49 -14.71
C LEU A 127 -11.59 -6.47 -13.94
N GLU A 128 -11.91 -7.53 -13.21
CA GLU A 128 -13.10 -7.57 -12.36
C GLU A 128 -12.99 -6.59 -11.18
N LEU A 129 -11.82 -6.53 -10.54
CA LEU A 129 -11.51 -5.55 -9.48
C LEU A 129 -11.67 -4.11 -10.01
N ILE A 130 -11.11 -3.82 -11.20
CA ILE A 130 -11.24 -2.50 -11.83
C ILE A 130 -12.71 -2.16 -12.14
N LYS A 131 -13.52 -3.12 -12.61
CA LYS A 131 -14.95 -2.91 -12.84
C LYS A 131 -15.70 -2.53 -11.57
N LYS A 132 -15.26 -3.02 -10.40
CA LYS A 132 -15.79 -2.59 -9.10
C LYS A 132 -15.18 -1.28 -8.57
N GLY A 133 -14.24 -0.68 -9.30
CA GLY A 133 -13.64 0.60 -8.94
C GLY A 133 -12.37 0.50 -8.09
N PHE A 134 -11.77 -0.69 -8.00
CA PHE A 134 -10.51 -0.88 -7.29
C PHE A 134 -9.31 -0.42 -8.12
N TYR A 135 -8.28 0.02 -7.41
CA TYR A 135 -6.93 0.17 -7.93
C TYR A 135 -6.14 -1.13 -7.75
N ILE A 136 -5.08 -1.30 -8.53
CA ILE A 136 -4.17 -2.44 -8.47
C ILE A 136 -2.78 -1.93 -8.04
N GLY A 137 -2.31 -2.41 -6.89
CA GLY A 137 -0.98 -2.12 -6.36
C GLY A 137 0.07 -3.05 -6.97
N ILE A 138 1.12 -2.45 -7.52
CA ILE A 138 2.20 -3.14 -8.24
C ILE A 138 3.51 -2.96 -7.48
N ASN A 139 4.18 -4.07 -7.17
CA ASN A 139 5.53 -4.10 -6.61
C ASN A 139 6.42 -5.11 -7.33
N GLY A 140 7.61 -5.39 -6.76
CA GLY A 140 8.52 -6.36 -7.37
C GLY A 140 8.00 -7.80 -7.34
N CYS A 141 7.13 -8.18 -6.39
CA CYS A 141 6.47 -9.47 -6.39
C CYS A 141 5.45 -9.60 -7.55
N SER A 142 4.71 -8.53 -7.85
CA SER A 142 3.81 -8.43 -9.01
C SER A 142 4.54 -8.63 -10.33
N LEU A 143 5.82 -8.26 -10.41
CA LEU A 143 6.63 -8.30 -11.65
C LEU A 143 7.57 -9.51 -11.73
N LYS A 144 7.34 -10.54 -10.91
CA LYS A 144 8.25 -11.67 -10.79
C LYS A 144 8.33 -12.55 -12.04
N ASN A 145 7.21 -12.76 -12.75
CA ASN A 145 7.10 -13.66 -13.90
C ASN A 145 6.44 -12.95 -15.10
N GLU A 146 6.46 -13.59 -16.28
CA GLU A 146 5.90 -13.03 -17.51
C GLU A 146 4.40 -12.71 -17.41
N LEU A 147 3.63 -13.51 -16.66
CA LEU A 147 2.22 -13.22 -16.40
C LEU A 147 2.03 -11.86 -15.72
N GLY A 148 2.86 -11.55 -14.72
CA GLY A 148 2.87 -10.25 -14.07
C GLY A 148 3.18 -9.09 -15.02
N ILE A 149 4.10 -9.31 -15.96
CA ILE A 149 4.42 -8.33 -17.02
C ILE A 149 3.21 -8.13 -17.94
N GLU A 150 2.54 -9.21 -18.34
CA GLU A 150 1.35 -9.17 -19.19
C GLU A 150 0.17 -8.45 -18.51
N ILE A 151 -0.04 -8.68 -17.21
CA ILE A 151 -1.04 -7.96 -16.41
C ILE A 151 -0.75 -6.46 -16.47
N VAL A 152 0.45 -6.02 -16.10
CA VAL A 152 0.81 -4.59 -16.09
C VAL A 152 0.70 -3.96 -17.49
N LYS A 153 1.02 -4.72 -18.54
CA LYS A 153 0.86 -4.28 -19.93
C LYS A 153 -0.61 -3.96 -20.25
N ASN A 154 -1.54 -4.81 -19.83
CA ASN A 154 -2.98 -4.69 -20.13
C ASN A 154 -3.77 -3.82 -19.14
N LEU A 155 -3.24 -3.55 -17.95
CA LEU A 155 -3.93 -2.69 -16.97
C LEU A 155 -4.07 -1.24 -17.46
N PRO A 156 -5.20 -0.56 -17.20
CA PRO A 156 -5.33 0.88 -17.43
C PRO A 156 -4.36 1.63 -16.52
N ILE A 157 -3.60 2.59 -17.05
CA ILE A 157 -2.57 3.28 -16.27
C ILE A 157 -3.18 4.04 -15.09
N GLU A 158 -4.38 4.60 -15.25
CA GLU A 158 -5.14 5.32 -14.22
C GLU A 158 -5.65 4.44 -13.06
N ARG A 159 -5.47 3.12 -13.15
CA ARG A 159 -5.82 2.14 -12.12
C ARG A 159 -4.62 1.51 -11.44
N ILE A 160 -3.40 1.91 -11.79
CA ILE A 160 -2.16 1.40 -11.20
C ILE A 160 -1.70 2.32 -10.06
N LEU A 161 -1.42 1.74 -8.91
CA LEU A 161 -0.62 2.32 -7.84
C LEU A 161 0.70 1.54 -7.70
N ILE A 162 1.77 2.18 -7.25
CA ILE A 162 3.08 1.53 -7.08
C ILE A 162 3.47 1.42 -5.61
N GLU A 163 4.14 0.35 -5.27
CA GLU A 163 4.66 0.12 -3.92
C GLU A 163 5.94 -0.70 -3.94
N THR A 164 6.67 -0.68 -2.83
CA THR A 164 7.82 -1.58 -2.64
C THR A 164 7.47 -2.81 -1.85
N ASP A 165 6.47 -2.73 -0.97
CA ASP A 165 6.25 -3.66 0.13
C ASP A 165 7.56 -3.90 0.93
N SER A 166 8.39 -2.86 1.02
CA SER A 166 9.70 -2.95 1.67
C SER A 166 9.50 -3.29 3.16
N PRO A 167 10.35 -4.15 3.75
CA PRO A 167 11.65 -4.64 3.26
C PRO A 167 11.60 -5.83 2.28
N TYR A 168 10.40 -6.26 1.87
CA TYR A 168 10.15 -7.40 0.98
C TYR A 168 10.13 -7.00 -0.50
N CYS A 169 9.71 -7.94 -1.36
CA CYS A 169 9.47 -7.75 -2.80
C CYS A 169 10.58 -7.05 -3.62
N LYS A 170 11.83 -7.14 -3.19
CA LYS A 170 12.98 -6.68 -3.97
C LYS A 170 13.06 -7.39 -5.32
N ILE A 171 13.09 -6.63 -6.43
CA ILE A 171 13.34 -7.20 -7.76
C ILE A 171 14.72 -7.86 -7.79
N ARG A 172 14.76 -9.10 -8.28
CA ARG A 172 15.99 -9.91 -8.40
C ARG A 172 16.35 -10.12 -9.86
N LYS A 173 17.60 -10.50 -10.12
CA LYS A 173 18.07 -10.88 -11.47
C LYS A 173 17.24 -11.97 -12.15
N SER A 174 16.60 -12.82 -11.37
CA SER A 174 15.76 -13.92 -11.87
C SER A 174 14.32 -13.51 -12.17
N TYR A 175 13.94 -12.25 -11.96
CA TYR A 175 12.57 -11.79 -12.21
C TYR A 175 12.44 -11.34 -13.66
N ALA A 176 11.27 -11.57 -14.26
CA ALA A 176 10.97 -11.08 -15.61
C ALA A 176 11.15 -9.56 -15.73
N ALA A 177 10.85 -8.82 -14.65
CA ALA A 177 11.04 -7.37 -14.56
C ALA A 177 12.49 -6.90 -14.74
N TYR A 178 13.49 -7.76 -14.52
CA TYR A 178 14.88 -7.33 -14.40
C TYR A 178 15.39 -6.64 -15.68
N GLN A 179 14.91 -7.08 -16.85
CA GLN A 179 15.25 -6.48 -18.14
C GLN A 179 14.66 -5.06 -18.33
N PHE A 180 13.69 -4.68 -17.50
CA PHE A 180 12.93 -3.44 -17.65
C PHE A 180 13.37 -2.32 -16.70
N CYS A 181 14.40 -2.50 -15.87
CA CYS A 181 14.87 -1.44 -14.97
C CYS A 181 16.37 -1.19 -15.13
N ASP A 182 16.71 0.06 -15.39
CA ASP A 182 18.08 0.49 -15.74
C ASP A 182 18.91 0.78 -14.49
N THR A 183 18.25 1.16 -13.40
CA THR A 183 18.92 1.58 -12.16
C THR A 183 19.33 0.42 -11.26
N PHE A 184 19.32 -0.83 -11.74
CA PHE A 184 19.78 -1.98 -10.97
C PHE A 184 21.31 -1.99 -10.78
N ASN A 185 21.78 -1.22 -9.80
CA ASN A 185 23.13 -1.34 -9.27
C ASN A 185 23.12 -2.18 -7.98
N LEU A 186 22.76 -3.46 -8.10
CA LEU A 186 22.58 -4.34 -6.94
C LEU A 186 23.89 -5.02 -6.55
N SER A 187 24.45 -4.60 -5.42
CA SER A 187 25.33 -5.47 -4.62
C SER A 187 24.58 -6.76 -4.28
N LYS A 188 25.10 -7.91 -4.74
CA LYS A 188 24.53 -9.25 -4.52
C LYS A 188 24.29 -9.59 -3.03
N LYS A 189 24.88 -8.85 -2.09
CA LYS A 189 24.87 -9.13 -0.66
C LYS A 189 23.65 -8.60 0.10
N ILE A 190 22.98 -7.54 -0.38
CA ILE A 190 21.89 -6.90 0.37
C ILE A 190 20.56 -7.47 -0.09
N LYS A 191 19.89 -8.24 0.78
CA LYS A 191 18.56 -8.83 0.51
C LYS A 191 17.39 -7.89 0.82
N ILE A 192 17.61 -6.89 1.68
CA ILE A 192 16.61 -5.93 2.12
C ILE A 192 16.22 -5.00 0.97
N ASN A 193 14.91 -4.81 0.78
CA ASN A 193 14.34 -3.77 -0.08
C ASN A 193 14.15 -2.47 0.72
N TYR A 194 14.08 -1.34 0.03
CA TYR A 194 13.88 -0.03 0.66
C TYR A 194 12.78 0.73 -0.08
N PRO A 195 12.04 1.62 0.59
CA PRO A 195 10.96 2.40 -0.03
C PRO A 195 11.40 3.23 -1.22
N SER A 196 12.64 3.74 -1.21
CA SER A 196 13.23 4.44 -2.35
C SER A 196 13.32 3.59 -3.62
N ASN A 197 13.27 2.26 -3.53
CA ASN A 197 13.31 1.40 -4.71
C ASN A 197 11.99 1.37 -5.49
N VAL A 198 10.96 2.10 -5.06
CA VAL A 198 9.72 2.26 -5.83
C VAL A 198 9.98 2.86 -7.22
N LEU A 199 11.06 3.63 -7.38
CA LEU A 199 11.52 4.14 -8.68
C LEU A 199 11.79 3.00 -9.68
N GLN A 200 12.29 1.85 -9.21
CA GLN A 200 12.54 0.68 -10.06
C GLN A 200 11.23 0.08 -10.58
N ILE A 201 10.16 0.15 -9.78
CA ILE A 201 8.83 -0.29 -10.20
C ILE A 201 8.29 0.65 -11.30
N ALA A 202 8.46 1.96 -11.12
CA ALA A 202 8.10 2.94 -12.14
C ALA A 202 8.88 2.77 -13.45
N GLU A 203 10.19 2.52 -13.39
CA GLU A 203 11.01 2.20 -14.57
C GLU A 203 10.49 0.96 -15.31
N CYS A 204 10.21 -0.12 -14.57
CA CYS A 204 9.63 -1.32 -15.16
C CYS A 204 8.30 -1.01 -15.87
N ILE A 205 7.38 -0.32 -15.21
CA ILE A 205 6.07 0.03 -15.79
C ILE A 205 6.24 0.93 -17.02
N SER A 206 7.15 1.91 -16.98
CA SER A 206 7.44 2.81 -18.10
C SER A 206 7.81 2.05 -19.36
N LYS A 207 8.72 1.06 -19.24
CA LYS A 207 9.13 0.26 -20.39
C LYS A 207 8.07 -0.74 -20.82
N ILE A 208 7.37 -1.39 -19.89
CA ILE A 208 6.31 -2.37 -20.19
C ILE A 208 5.16 -1.71 -20.96
N LYS A 209 4.78 -0.48 -20.57
CA LYS A 209 3.67 0.27 -21.17
C LYS A 209 4.11 1.23 -22.27
N ASN A 210 5.40 1.37 -22.52
CA ASN A 210 5.98 2.33 -23.47
C ASN A 210 5.51 3.79 -23.22
N ILE A 211 5.57 4.22 -21.95
CA ILE A 211 5.23 5.58 -21.52
C ILE A 211 6.52 6.25 -21.04
N ASN A 212 6.77 7.50 -21.43
CA ASN A 212 7.92 8.25 -20.95
C ASN A 212 7.92 8.33 -19.40
N ILE A 213 9.07 8.16 -18.76
CA ILE A 213 9.15 8.06 -17.29
C ILE A 213 8.67 9.33 -16.58
N ASP A 214 8.89 10.51 -17.14
CA ASP A 214 8.45 11.77 -16.55
C ASP A 214 6.93 11.88 -16.61
N GLU A 215 6.32 11.55 -17.76
CA GLU A 215 4.87 11.47 -17.92
C GLU A 215 4.25 10.41 -16.99
N LEU A 216 4.87 9.23 -16.93
CA LEU A 216 4.42 8.14 -16.07
C LEU A 216 4.44 8.56 -14.60
N SER A 217 5.48 9.29 -14.17
CA SER A 217 5.58 9.76 -12.80
C SER A 217 4.41 10.67 -12.41
N LEU A 218 3.97 11.55 -13.32
CA LEU A 218 2.82 12.43 -13.11
C LEU A 218 1.50 11.63 -13.05
N LEU A 219 1.34 10.63 -13.91
CA LEU A 219 0.16 9.75 -13.91
C LEU A 219 0.07 8.93 -12.61
N LEU A 220 1.16 8.28 -12.20
CA LEU A 220 1.21 7.48 -10.97
C LEU A 220 1.01 8.35 -9.72
N GLU A 221 1.62 9.53 -9.67
CA GLU A 221 1.39 10.49 -8.59
C GLU A 221 -0.08 10.92 -8.54
N LYS A 222 -0.67 11.29 -9.68
CA LYS A 222 -2.09 11.66 -9.77
C LYS A 222 -3.00 10.54 -9.29
N ASN A 223 -2.72 9.29 -9.64
CA ASN A 223 -3.50 8.13 -9.19
C ASN A 223 -3.48 8.00 -7.67
N SER A 224 -2.28 7.99 -7.07
CA SER A 224 -2.12 7.87 -5.62
C SER A 224 -2.79 9.03 -4.88
N ARG A 225 -2.58 10.28 -5.35
CA ARG A 225 -3.21 11.46 -4.75
C ARG A 225 -4.73 11.44 -4.86
N SER A 226 -5.27 11.04 -6.01
CA SER A 226 -6.72 10.94 -6.24
C SER A 226 -7.33 9.83 -5.37
N PHE A 227 -6.64 8.70 -5.25
CA PHE A 227 -7.07 7.61 -4.39
C PHE A 227 -7.07 8.06 -2.93
N PHE A 228 -5.92 8.45 -2.37
CA PHE A 228 -5.79 8.80 -0.95
C PHE A 228 -6.34 10.18 -0.55
N VAL A 229 -6.80 10.98 -1.52
CA VAL A 229 -7.25 12.37 -1.31
C VAL A 229 -6.14 13.21 -0.67
N MET A 230 -4.91 13.06 -1.18
CA MET A 230 -3.74 13.84 -0.75
C MET A 230 -3.62 15.12 -1.59
N TYR A 231 -3.49 16.29 -0.95
CA TYR A 231 -3.14 17.53 -1.66
C TYR A 231 -1.62 17.82 -1.61
N GLU A 232 -1.20 18.88 -2.30
CA GLU A 232 0.19 19.13 -2.69
C GLU A 232 1.18 19.00 -1.53
N THR A 233 2.09 18.04 -1.65
CA THR A 233 3.17 17.84 -0.67
C THR A 233 4.48 18.24 -1.30
N SER A 234 5.25 19.08 -0.61
CA SER A 234 6.58 19.54 -1.00
C SER A 234 7.64 18.96 -0.07
N TYR A 235 8.92 19.07 -0.45
CA TYR A 235 10.03 18.66 0.40
C TYR A 235 10.68 19.86 1.09
N ASP A 236 10.63 19.91 2.42
CA ASP A 236 11.41 20.87 3.21
C ASP A 236 12.82 20.31 3.44
N ARG A 237 13.71 20.73 2.55
CA ARG A 237 15.14 20.37 2.58
C ARG A 237 15.86 20.82 3.85
N LYS A 238 15.40 21.90 4.50
CA LYS A 238 16.06 22.45 5.68
C LYS A 238 15.80 21.57 6.90
N ASN A 239 14.59 21.03 7.00
CA ASN A 239 14.15 20.24 8.14
C ASN A 239 14.12 18.73 7.88
N GLU A 240 14.48 18.29 6.66
CA GLU A 240 14.45 16.88 6.22
C GLU A 240 13.07 16.22 6.48
N LYS A 241 12.00 16.96 6.18
CA LYS A 241 10.61 16.53 6.34
C LYS A 241 9.81 16.87 5.09
N TYR A 242 8.72 16.14 4.85
CA TYR A 242 7.73 16.61 3.88
C TYR A 242 7.01 17.84 4.46
N ALA A 243 6.60 18.76 3.60
CA ALA A 243 5.91 20.01 3.95
C ALA A 243 4.66 20.18 3.10
N GLY A 244 3.68 20.95 3.59
CA GLY A 244 2.41 21.13 2.89
C GLY A 244 1.53 19.88 2.83
N VAL A 245 1.84 18.84 3.62
CA VAL A 245 1.02 17.64 3.79
C VAL A 245 -0.38 18.07 4.24
N THR A 246 -1.29 18.19 3.28
CA THR A 246 -2.69 18.52 3.50
C THR A 246 -3.48 17.24 3.57
N TYR A 247 -4.30 17.14 4.59
CA TYR A 247 -4.97 15.91 4.94
C TYR A 247 -6.41 15.93 4.43
N PRO A 248 -6.96 14.78 3.99
CA PRO A 248 -8.40 14.67 3.87
C PRO A 248 -9.02 15.06 5.22
N LEU A 249 -10.04 15.92 5.21
CA LEU A 249 -10.75 16.30 6.44
C LEU A 249 -11.15 15.01 7.17
N PRO A 250 -10.88 14.89 8.47
CA PRO A 250 -11.35 13.74 9.22
C PRO A 250 -12.88 13.65 9.06
N PRO A 251 -13.45 12.44 8.88
CA PRO A 251 -14.89 12.28 8.90
C PRO A 251 -15.41 12.82 10.25
N LYS A 252 -16.58 13.47 10.24
CA LYS A 252 -17.18 14.07 11.45
C LYS A 252 -17.11 13.13 12.65
N THR A 253 -16.70 13.67 13.78
CA THR A 253 -16.56 13.04 15.10
C THR A 253 -17.67 12.04 15.39
N LEU A 254 -17.27 10.79 15.62
CA LEU A 254 -18.16 9.72 16.08
C LEU A 254 -18.56 9.99 17.52
N ASN A 255 -19.86 9.95 17.83
CA ASN A 255 -20.31 10.03 19.22
C ASN A 255 -20.18 8.68 19.92
N LYS A 256 -20.14 8.67 21.25
CA LYS A 256 -19.86 7.48 22.08
C LYS A 256 -20.80 6.30 21.79
N THR A 257 -22.06 6.59 21.46
CA THR A 257 -23.09 5.62 21.07
C THR A 257 -22.85 4.99 19.70
N GLU A 258 -22.25 5.72 18.77
CA GLU A 258 -21.87 5.22 17.43
C GLU A 258 -20.62 4.33 17.44
N ILE A 259 -19.80 4.44 18.49
CA ILE A 259 -18.63 3.58 18.72
C ILE A 259 -19.05 2.20 19.24
N GLU A 260 -20.13 2.13 20.01
CA GLU A 260 -20.67 0.88 20.57
C GLU A 260 -21.32 0.00 19.48
N ASP A 261 -21.89 0.60 18.44
CA ASP A 261 -22.33 -0.11 17.24
C ASP A 261 -21.18 -0.24 16.23
N LYS A 262 -20.41 -1.33 16.34
CA LYS A 262 -19.29 -1.65 15.43
C LYS A 262 -19.70 -1.58 13.95
N ARG A 263 -20.94 -1.93 13.61
CA ARG A 263 -21.42 -1.91 12.21
C ARG A 263 -21.57 -0.47 11.72
N LEU A 264 -22.09 0.43 12.55
CA LEU A 264 -22.21 1.86 12.23
C LEU A 264 -20.86 2.58 12.24
N PHE A 265 -19.96 2.21 13.16
CA PHE A 265 -18.57 2.65 13.24
C PHE A 265 -17.82 2.37 11.93
N TYR A 266 -17.80 1.10 11.49
CA TYR A 266 -17.16 0.74 10.23
C TYR A 266 -17.89 1.36 9.02
N LYS A 267 -19.22 1.51 9.08
CA LYS A 267 -20.01 2.16 8.01
C LYS A 267 -19.60 3.62 7.75
N LYS A 268 -19.28 4.38 8.79
CA LYS A 268 -18.79 5.76 8.67
C LYS A 268 -17.30 5.82 8.32
N LEU A 269 -16.52 4.83 8.74
CA LEU A 269 -15.13 4.64 8.34
C LEU A 269 -14.97 4.29 6.86
N PHE A 270 -15.95 3.67 6.20
CA PHE A 270 -15.97 3.43 4.74
C PHE A 270 -16.01 4.72 3.88
N GLY A 271 -16.02 5.91 4.49
CA GLY A 271 -15.65 7.15 3.81
C GLY A 271 -14.14 7.30 3.56
N LYS A 272 -13.30 6.49 4.22
CA LYS A 272 -11.86 6.35 3.97
C LYS A 272 -11.62 5.23 2.94
N ASN A 273 -10.58 5.38 2.13
CA ASN A 273 -10.18 4.35 1.16
C ASN A 273 -9.63 3.11 1.87
N LEU A 274 -9.92 1.95 1.31
CA LEU A 274 -9.50 0.66 1.87
C LEU A 274 -8.21 0.16 1.21
N ILE A 275 -7.22 -0.25 1.99
CA ILE A 275 -6.07 -1.03 1.50
C ILE A 275 -6.36 -2.50 1.77
N VAL A 276 -6.44 -3.28 0.70
CA VAL A 276 -6.80 -4.69 0.75
C VAL A 276 -5.67 -5.58 0.26
N THR A 277 -5.45 -6.69 0.95
CA THR A 277 -4.46 -7.71 0.58
C THR A 277 -5.08 -9.04 0.16
N PHE A 278 -4.44 -9.68 -0.84
CA PHE A 278 -4.62 -11.09 -1.22
C PHE A 278 -3.26 -11.71 -1.51
N PHE A 279 -2.85 -12.71 -0.73
CA PHE A 279 -1.65 -13.51 -1.02
C PHE A 279 -2.03 -14.89 -1.57
N ASN A 280 -1.46 -15.27 -2.72
CA ASN A 280 -1.67 -16.57 -3.34
C ASN A 280 -0.35 -17.38 -3.35
N LYS A 281 -0.04 -18.14 -2.29
CA LYS A 281 1.18 -18.98 -2.32
C LYS A 281 1.28 -20.25 -1.45
N GLY A 282 0.24 -20.80 -0.83
CA GLY A 282 0.30 -22.17 -0.32
C GLY A 282 0.78 -22.58 1.09
N GLU A 283 -0.21 -22.84 1.97
CA GLU A 283 -0.31 -23.71 3.17
C GLU A 283 -1.40 -23.23 4.16
N ARG A 284 -2.35 -24.13 4.48
CA ARG A 284 -3.71 -23.87 5.05
C ARG A 284 -3.73 -23.28 6.47
N LYS A 285 -4.61 -22.29 6.72
CA LYS A 285 -5.80 -22.36 7.62
C LYS A 285 -6.42 -20.97 7.94
N LEU A 286 -7.76 -20.93 7.95
CA LEU A 286 -8.65 -20.11 8.81
C LEU A 286 -9.23 -18.77 8.27
N LEU A 287 -10.43 -18.82 7.66
CA LEU A 287 -11.30 -17.64 7.47
C LEU A 287 -12.79 -18.04 7.64
N LYS A 288 -13.27 -18.06 8.89
CA LYS A 288 -14.69 -18.24 9.25
C LYS A 288 -15.14 -17.32 10.40
N LYS A 289 -14.46 -16.20 10.66
CA LYS A 289 -14.71 -15.37 11.86
C LYS A 289 -14.61 -13.84 11.68
N LEU A 290 -14.57 -13.34 10.46
CA LEU A 290 -14.87 -11.93 10.16
C LEU A 290 -16.26 -11.86 9.52
#